data_AF-A0A914V9W0-F1
#
_entry.id   AF-A0A914V9W0-F1
#
_cell.length_a   1.000
_cell.length_b   1.000
_cell.length_c   1.000
_cell.angle_alpha   90.00
_cell.angle_beta   90.00
_cell.angle_gamma   90.00
#
_symmetry.space_group_name_H-M   'P 1'
#
loop_
_entity.id
_entity.type
_entity.pdbx_description
1 polymer ?
#
loop_
_entity_poly.entity_id
_entity_poly.type
_entity_poly.pdbx_seq_one_letter_code
_entity_poly.pdbx_strand_id
1 'polypeptide(L)'
;MVTFGERIELRCQAIGAPQATIRWKHNGIFLDKAETGDYQALIVNDEIPVIGIGATVSTLVIDCIDRKTAGHYTCVAENRCSEAIETSTIVAIKETDGDTEFGSCPVQPDTARVAPKITFRTDSMLERPEATVVLFCRAVGYPRPTIEWFEEESSNQYRRIINDDRHLVQFLL
;
A
#
# COMPACT_ATOMS: atom_id res chain seq x y z
N MET A 1 21.98 1.07 3.67
CA MET A 1 22.74 1.55 2.50
C MET A 1 22.41 0.64 1.33
N VAL A 2 22.27 1.22 0.14
CA VAL A 2 21.88 0.56 -1.12
C VAL A 2 22.86 0.95 -2.22
N THR A 3 22.86 0.26 -3.34
CA THR A 3 23.72 0.55 -4.50
C THR A 3 22.93 1.21 -5.64
N PHE A 4 23.62 1.87 -6.57
CA PHE A 4 22.97 2.40 -7.78
C PHE A 4 22.30 1.29 -8.59
N GLY A 5 21.10 1.56 -9.11
CA GLY A 5 20.33 0.59 -9.89
C GLY A 5 19.61 -0.47 -9.07
N GLU A 6 19.86 -0.55 -7.76
CA GLU A 6 19.23 -1.55 -6.89
C GLU A 6 17.71 -1.32 -6.81
N ARG A 7 16.96 -2.42 -6.80
CA ARG A 7 15.52 -2.40 -6.52
C ARG A 7 15.29 -2.67 -5.05
N ILE A 8 14.55 -1.78 -4.37
CA ILE A 8 14.24 -1.95 -2.95
C ILE A 8 12.74 -1.87 -2.68
N GLU A 9 12.36 -2.38 -1.51
CA GLU A 9 11.00 -2.36 -1.00
C GLU A 9 10.99 -1.87 0.44
N LEU A 10 10.23 -0.81 0.71
CA LEU A 10 10.00 -0.31 2.06
C LEU A 10 8.62 -0.77 2.51
N ARG A 11 8.57 -1.61 3.54
CA ARG A 11 7.33 -2.15 4.10
C ARG A 11 6.96 -1.42 5.39
N CYS A 12 5.72 -0.99 5.49
CA CYS A 12 5.14 -0.42 6.69
C CYS A 12 3.87 -1.16 7.08
N GLN A 13 3.65 -1.30 8.38
CA GLN A 13 2.45 -1.91 8.95
C GLN A 13 1.94 -1.04 10.09
N ALA A 14 0.63 -0.80 10.10
CA ALA A 14 -0.05 -0.05 11.14
C ALA A 14 -1.30 -0.81 11.60
N ILE A 15 -1.60 -0.71 12.88
CA ILE A 15 -2.83 -1.23 13.47
C ILE A 15 -3.59 -0.03 14.01
N GLY A 16 -4.87 0.07 13.65
CA GLY A 16 -5.72 1.18 14.08
C GLY A 16 -7.14 0.71 14.39
N ALA A 17 -7.80 1.43 15.28
CA ALA A 17 -9.22 1.29 15.60
C ALA A 17 -9.90 2.67 15.47
N PRO A 18 -10.64 2.94 14.39
CA PRO A 18 -10.82 2.13 13.18
C PRO A 18 -9.53 1.91 12.39
N GLN A 19 -9.56 0.95 11.46
CA GLN A 19 -8.44 0.57 10.61
C GLN A 19 -7.72 1.79 10.04
N ALA A 20 -6.40 1.86 10.24
CA ALA A 20 -5.60 2.97 9.75
C ALA A 20 -5.29 2.85 8.26
N THR A 21 -5.22 3.99 7.57
CA THR A 21 -4.66 4.10 6.22
C THR A 21 -3.18 4.48 6.29
N ILE A 22 -2.38 4.04 5.33
CA ILE A 22 -0.94 4.33 5.24
C ILE A 22 -0.65 5.15 3.98
N ARG A 23 0.08 6.26 4.14
CA ARG A 23 0.63 7.09 3.06
C ARG A 23 2.13 7.23 3.21
N TRP A 24 2.82 7.52 2.10
CA TRP A 24 4.27 7.65 2.07
C TRP A 24 4.70 9.08 1.74
N LYS A 25 5.71 9.58 2.45
CA LYS A 25 6.45 10.79 2.10
C LYS A 25 7.86 10.44 1.64
N HIS A 26 8.36 11.19 0.68
CA HIS A 26 9.77 11.22 0.30
C HIS A 26 10.28 12.65 0.44
N ASN A 27 11.34 12.83 1.23
CA ASN A 27 11.91 14.13 1.58
C ASN A 27 10.86 15.14 2.08
N GLY A 28 9.92 14.66 2.90
CA GLY A 28 8.83 15.46 3.49
C GLY A 28 7.61 15.68 2.59
N ILE A 29 7.65 15.27 1.32
CA ILE A 29 6.57 15.44 0.35
C ILE A 29 5.81 14.13 0.18
N PHE A 30 4.48 14.15 0.30
CA PHE A 30 3.65 12.97 0.05
C PHE A 30 3.80 12.50 -1.40
N LEU A 31 3.96 11.19 -1.59
CA LEU A 31 4.12 10.55 -2.90
C LEU A 31 2.79 10.36 -3.65
N ASP A 32 1.67 10.40 -2.94
CA ASP A 32 0.34 10.22 -3.52
C ASP A 32 -0.07 11.47 -4.32
N LYS A 33 -0.36 11.30 -5.61
CA LYS A 33 -1.05 12.32 -6.42
C LYS A 33 -2.57 12.23 -6.17
N ALA A 34 -3.10 12.76 -5.07
CA ALA A 34 -4.54 12.99 -4.84
C ALA A 34 -5.58 11.87 -5.16
N GLU A 35 -5.14 10.66 -5.53
CA GLU A 35 -5.95 9.49 -5.94
C GLU A 35 -5.93 8.40 -4.85
N THR A 36 -5.66 8.78 -3.61
CA THR A 36 -6.35 8.09 -2.53
C THR A 36 -7.79 8.56 -2.61
N GLY A 37 -8.61 7.88 -3.42
CA GLY A 37 -10.06 7.93 -3.28
C GLY A 37 -10.40 7.88 -1.80
N ASP A 38 -11.43 8.59 -1.37
CA ASP A 38 -11.79 8.74 0.03
C ASP A 38 -12.31 7.40 0.58
N TYR A 39 -11.40 6.42 0.77
CA TYR A 39 -11.71 5.09 1.29
C TYR A 39 -12.25 5.22 2.72
N GLN A 40 -11.91 6.31 3.41
CA GLN A 40 -12.47 6.64 4.72
C GLN A 40 -13.99 6.88 4.62
N ALA A 41 -14.50 7.43 3.51
CA ALA A 41 -15.93 7.59 3.27
C ALA A 41 -16.68 6.25 3.11
N LEU A 42 -16.01 5.18 2.67
CA LEU A 42 -16.61 3.83 2.56
C LEU A 42 -16.65 3.05 3.88
N ILE A 43 -15.90 3.49 4.89
CA ILE A 43 -15.85 2.86 6.22
C ILE A 43 -17.04 3.35 7.09
N VAL A 44 -17.84 4.30 6.62
CA VAL A 44 -18.87 4.98 7.42
C VAL A 44 -20.28 4.54 7.00
N ASN A 45 -20.83 3.55 7.72
CA ASN A 45 -22.24 3.60 8.08
C ASN A 45 -22.33 4.30 9.44
N ASP A 46 -22.86 5.53 9.45
CA ASP A 46 -22.97 6.40 10.64
C ASP A 46 -23.84 5.82 11.78
N GLU A 47 -24.50 4.69 11.56
CA GLU A 47 -25.46 4.11 12.51
C GLU A 47 -24.86 3.07 13.48
N ILE A 48 -23.67 2.51 13.21
CA ILE A 48 -23.07 1.46 14.04
C ILE A 48 -21.66 1.87 14.50
N PRO A 49 -21.36 1.92 15.82
CA PRO A 49 -20.05 2.32 16.32
C PRO A 49 -18.98 1.26 16.03
N VAL A 50 -18.34 1.34 14.88
CA VAL A 50 -17.27 0.46 14.37
C VAL A 50 -16.13 0.33 15.42
N ILE A 51 -15.82 -0.88 15.89
CA ILE A 51 -14.59 -1.12 16.68
C ILE A 51 -13.41 -1.11 15.70
N GLY A 52 -13.57 -1.80 14.59
CA GLY A 52 -12.78 -1.66 13.37
C GLY A 52 -11.30 -1.87 13.54
N ILE A 53 -10.88 -2.75 14.45
CA ILE A 53 -9.44 -2.96 14.68
C ILE A 53 -8.89 -3.69 13.45
N GLY A 54 -8.14 -2.95 12.63
CA GLY A 54 -7.57 -3.47 11.40
C GLY A 54 -6.07 -3.28 11.34
N ALA A 55 -5.37 -4.29 10.84
CA ALA A 55 -3.97 -4.22 10.45
C ALA A 55 -3.87 -3.90 8.95
N THR A 56 -3.20 -2.81 8.62
CA THR A 56 -2.95 -2.39 7.24
C THR A 56 -1.47 -2.55 6.94
N VAL A 57 -1.16 -3.13 5.78
CA VAL A 57 0.21 -3.23 5.26
C VAL A 57 0.33 -2.44 3.97
N SER A 58 1.36 -1.60 3.87
CA SER A 58 1.75 -0.92 2.64
C SER A 58 3.21 -1.16 2.31
N THR A 59 3.49 -1.39 1.03
CA THR A 59 4.84 -1.56 0.50
C THR A 59 5.10 -0.50 -0.57
N LEU A 60 6.04 0.39 -0.32
CA LEU A 60 6.58 1.31 -1.32
C LEU A 60 7.69 0.59 -2.10
N VAL A 61 7.56 0.60 -3.43
CA VAL A 61 8.50 -0.07 -4.34
C VAL A 61 9.31 0.99 -5.05
N ILE A 62 10.63 0.89 -4.97
CA ILE A 62 11.55 1.76 -5.69
C ILE A 62 12.30 0.84 -6.63
N ASP A 63 11.91 0.85 -7.91
CA ASP A 63 12.39 -0.13 -8.89
C ASP A 63 13.85 0.08 -9.27
N CYS A 64 14.37 1.30 -9.10
CA CYS A 64 15.76 1.59 -9.36
C CYS A 64 16.23 2.75 -8.47
N ILE A 65 17.32 2.52 -7.74
CA ILE A 65 17.96 3.53 -6.89
C ILE A 65 18.89 4.43 -7.70
N ASP A 66 18.63 5.73 -7.62
CA ASP A 66 19.48 6.82 -8.06
C ASP A 66 19.52 7.96 -7.03
N ARG A 67 20.26 9.03 -7.33
CA ARG A 67 20.36 10.21 -6.45
C ARG A 67 19.02 10.89 -6.16
N LYS A 68 18.04 10.79 -7.07
CA LYS A 68 16.72 11.40 -6.89
C LYS A 68 15.88 10.58 -5.93
N THR A 69 15.96 9.26 -6.00
CA THR A 69 15.23 8.34 -5.10
C THR A 69 15.91 8.19 -3.73
N ALA A 70 17.18 8.56 -3.58
CA ALA A 70 17.82 8.63 -2.27
C ALA A 70 17.13 9.67 -1.35
N GLY A 71 17.21 9.47 -0.04
CA GLY A 71 16.71 10.43 0.94
C GLY A 71 15.85 9.80 2.04
N HIS A 72 15.05 10.66 2.67
CA HIS A 72 14.21 10.31 3.82
C HIS A 72 12.85 9.81 3.35
N TYR A 73 12.47 8.61 3.77
CA TYR A 73 11.15 8.05 3.54
C TYR A 73 10.40 7.94 4.85
N THR A 74 9.18 8.46 4.86
CA THR A 74 8.31 8.45 6.04
C THR A 74 7.03 7.72 5.71
N CYS A 75 6.72 6.67 6.49
CA CYS A 75 5.41 6.06 6.51
C CYS A 75 4.54 6.85 7.49
N VAL A 76 3.38 7.30 7.04
CA VAL A 76 2.38 8.04 7.82
C VAL A 76 1.15 7.16 7.93
N ALA A 77 0.77 6.79 9.15
CA ALA A 77 -0.45 6.04 9.41
C ALA A 77 -1.48 6.94 10.09
N GLU A 78 -2.71 6.96 9.58
CA GLU A 78 -3.77 7.84 10.06
C GLU A 78 -5.10 7.09 10.15
N ASN A 79 -5.91 7.45 11.14
CA ASN A 79 -7.31 7.09 11.21
C ASN A 79 -8.11 8.29 11.74
N ARG A 80 -9.45 8.22 11.71
CA ARG A 80 -10.31 9.34 12.11
C ARG A 80 -10.34 9.63 13.63
N CYS A 81 -9.74 8.77 14.45
CA CYS A 81 -9.85 8.83 15.91
C CYS A 81 -8.57 9.28 16.59
N SER A 82 -7.43 9.30 15.88
CA SER A 82 -6.15 9.73 16.42
C SER A 82 -5.45 10.70 15.47
N GLU A 83 -4.50 11.45 16.01
CA GLU A 83 -3.50 12.11 15.17
C GLU A 83 -2.71 11.06 14.38
N ALA A 84 -2.19 11.46 13.23
CA ALA A 84 -1.36 10.60 12.41
C ALA A 84 -0.05 10.27 13.14
N ILE A 85 0.38 9.02 13.06
CA ILE A 85 1.68 8.57 13.57
C ILE A 85 2.64 8.34 12.40
N GLU A 86 3.92 8.59 12.65
CA GLU A 86 4.95 8.53 11.60
C GLU A 86 6.15 7.68 12.03
N THR A 87 6.71 6.94 11.08
CA THR A 87 8.02 6.30 11.22
C THR A 87 8.85 6.53 9.96
N SER A 88 10.16 6.68 10.12
CA SER A 88 11.04 7.11 9.03
C SER A 88 12.27 6.23 8.88
N THR A 89 12.76 6.13 7.65
CA THR A 89 14.03 5.49 7.30
C THR A 89 14.77 6.31 6.26
N ILE A 90 16.09 6.10 6.16
CA ILE A 90 16.95 6.78 5.19
C ILE A 90 17.46 5.77 4.18
N VAL A 91 17.18 6.04 2.91
CA VAL A 91 17.76 5.31 1.78
C VAL A 91 19.00 6.08 1.33
N ALA A 92 20.17 5.57 1.74
CA ALA A 92 21.47 6.16 1.41
C ALA A 92 22.24 5.24 0.43
N ILE A 93 22.88 5.84 -0.57
CA ILE A 93 23.67 5.13 -1.58
C ILE A 93 25.08 4.90 -1.05
N LYS A 94 25.58 3.67 -1.15
CA LYS A 94 26.98 3.35 -0.89
C LYS A 94 27.79 3.80 -2.10
N GLU A 95 28.57 4.87 -1.95
CA GLU A 95 29.51 5.30 -2.99
C GLU A 95 30.68 4.32 -3.05
N THR A 96 30.97 3.79 -4.24
CA THR A 96 32.21 3.05 -4.49
C THR A 96 33.16 3.89 -5.34
N ASP A 97 34.47 3.82 -5.05
CA ASP A 97 35.52 4.51 -5.82
C ASP A 97 35.45 4.04 -7.28
N GLY A 98 34.92 4.89 -8.16
CA GLY A 98 34.65 4.58 -9.57
C GLY A 98 33.27 5.01 -10.09
N ASP A 99 32.31 5.33 -9.21
CA ASP A 99 30.93 5.71 -9.59
C ASP A 99 30.78 7.19 -9.99
N THR A 100 31.82 7.80 -10.53
CA THR A 100 31.86 9.25 -10.78
C THR A 100 31.07 9.70 -11.99
N GLU A 101 30.55 8.82 -12.85
CA GLU A 101 29.68 9.24 -13.96
C GLU A 101 28.58 8.19 -14.26
N PHE A 102 27.31 8.61 -14.29
CA PHE A 102 26.15 7.90 -14.85
C PHE A 102 25.42 6.79 -14.05
N GLY A 103 25.34 6.87 -12.72
CA GLY A 103 24.36 6.09 -11.94
C GLY A 103 22.92 6.61 -12.08
N SER A 104 22.37 6.68 -13.30
CA SER A 104 20.97 7.08 -13.54
C SER A 104 20.14 5.86 -13.89
N CYS A 105 18.96 5.77 -13.28
CA CYS A 105 18.01 4.74 -13.64
C CYS A 105 17.64 4.82 -15.13
N PRO A 106 17.65 3.70 -15.87
CA PRO A 106 17.23 3.72 -17.26
C PRO A 106 15.80 4.23 -17.31
N VAL A 107 15.54 5.18 -18.21
CA VAL A 107 14.18 5.61 -18.51
C VAL A 107 13.47 4.39 -19.09
N GLN A 108 12.66 3.73 -18.27
CA GLN A 108 11.85 2.62 -18.76
C GLN A 108 10.83 3.21 -19.74
N PRO A 109 10.65 2.60 -20.93
CA PRO A 109 9.59 3.03 -21.82
C PRO A 109 8.24 2.83 -21.11
N ASP A 110 7.29 3.74 -21.31
CA ASP A 110 5.95 3.68 -20.70
C ASP A 110 5.20 2.36 -21.00
N THR A 111 5.65 1.61 -22.02
CA THR A 111 5.12 0.31 -22.42
C THR A 111 5.81 -0.89 -21.78
N ALA A 112 6.81 -0.68 -20.93
CA ALA A 112 7.52 -1.76 -20.25
C ALA A 112 6.54 -2.54 -19.37
N ARG A 113 6.45 -3.86 -19.59
CA ARG A 113 5.59 -4.72 -18.77
C ARG A 113 6.17 -4.84 -17.37
N VAL A 114 5.34 -4.55 -16.37
CA VAL A 114 5.68 -4.64 -14.95
C VAL A 114 4.72 -5.64 -14.31
N ALA A 115 5.27 -6.69 -13.71
CA ALA A 115 4.48 -7.72 -13.05
C ALA A 115 3.59 -7.12 -11.95
N PRO A 116 2.36 -7.62 -11.77
CA PRO A 116 1.45 -7.12 -10.75
C PRO A 116 2.04 -7.33 -9.36
N LYS A 117 1.92 -6.32 -8.51
CA LYS A 117 2.40 -6.38 -7.14
C LYS A 117 1.43 -5.67 -6.21
N ILE A 118 1.02 -6.37 -5.15
CA ILE A 118 0.19 -5.81 -4.09
C ILE A 118 1.04 -4.82 -3.27
N THR A 119 0.62 -3.56 -3.20
CA THR A 119 1.32 -2.47 -2.49
C THR A 119 0.53 -1.92 -1.31
N PHE A 120 -0.73 -2.35 -1.16
CA PHE A 120 -1.56 -2.02 -0.01
C PHE A 120 -2.57 -3.14 0.20
N ARG A 121 -2.77 -3.57 1.45
CA ARG A 121 -3.81 -4.53 1.80
C ARG A 121 -4.24 -4.42 3.26
N THR A 122 -5.49 -4.79 3.54
CA THR A 122 -5.89 -5.21 4.88
C THR A 122 -5.28 -6.59 5.16
N ASP A 123 -4.47 -6.70 6.21
CA ASP A 123 -3.81 -7.95 6.61
C ASP A 123 -4.68 -8.75 7.57
N SER A 124 -5.38 -8.05 8.48
CA SER A 124 -6.38 -8.63 9.37
C SER A 124 -7.38 -7.57 9.80
N MET A 125 -8.59 -8.00 10.16
CA MET A 125 -9.66 -7.15 10.66
C MET A 125 -10.41 -7.89 11.77
N LEU A 126 -10.71 -7.18 12.85
CA LEU A 126 -11.52 -7.67 13.96
C LEU A 126 -12.72 -6.74 14.14
N GLU A 127 -13.90 -7.34 14.11
CA GLU A 127 -15.16 -6.65 14.30
C GLU A 127 -16.12 -7.42 15.18
N ARG A 128 -17.19 -6.74 15.60
CA ARG A 128 -18.31 -7.38 16.28
C ARG A 128 -19.07 -8.32 15.32
N PRO A 129 -19.76 -9.35 15.84
CA PRO A 129 -20.70 -10.12 15.04
C PRO A 129 -21.70 -9.21 14.31
N GLU A 130 -22.10 -9.62 13.10
CA GLU A 130 -23.05 -8.92 12.22
C GLU A 130 -22.57 -7.55 11.69
N ALA A 131 -21.40 -7.06 12.10
CA ALA A 131 -20.81 -5.87 11.51
C ALA A 131 -20.25 -6.17 10.12
N THR A 132 -20.36 -5.19 9.22
CA THR A 132 -19.70 -5.24 7.92
C THR A 132 -18.23 -4.89 8.06
N VAL A 133 -17.35 -5.70 7.48
CA VAL A 133 -15.91 -5.40 7.37
C VAL A 133 -15.57 -4.90 5.97
N VAL A 134 -14.62 -3.98 5.88
CA VAL A 134 -14.09 -3.50 4.61
C VAL A 134 -12.64 -3.97 4.47
N LEU A 135 -12.36 -4.74 3.42
CA LEU A 135 -11.01 -5.22 3.12
C LEU A 135 -10.45 -4.47 1.91
N PHE A 136 -9.27 -3.88 2.07
CA PHE A 136 -8.60 -3.15 1.01
C PHE A 136 -7.57 -4.04 0.31
N CYS A 137 -7.42 -3.83 -1.00
CA CYS A 137 -6.31 -4.36 -1.78
C CYS A 137 -6.00 -3.38 -2.92
N ARG A 138 -4.74 -2.97 -3.02
CA ARG A 138 -4.20 -2.17 -4.13
C ARG A 138 -3.01 -2.91 -4.71
N ALA A 139 -3.00 -3.03 -6.03
CA ALA A 139 -1.88 -3.57 -6.77
C ALA A 139 -1.43 -2.60 -7.86
N VAL A 140 -0.13 -2.56 -8.11
CA VAL A 140 0.49 -1.80 -9.20
C VAL A 140 1.11 -2.77 -10.20
N GLY A 141 1.21 -2.36 -11.46
CA GLY A 141 1.75 -3.17 -12.55
C GLY A 141 1.35 -2.61 -13.90
N TYR A 142 2.00 -3.07 -14.96
CA TYR A 142 1.67 -2.71 -16.33
C TYR A 142 1.58 -3.96 -17.21
N PRO A 143 0.41 -4.26 -17.83
CA PRO A 143 -0.85 -3.49 -17.76
C PRO A 143 -1.44 -3.44 -16.33
N ARG A 144 -2.36 -2.51 -16.08
CA ARG A 144 -3.02 -2.34 -14.76
C ARG A 144 -3.54 -3.70 -14.27
N PRO A 145 -3.14 -4.17 -13.07
CA PRO A 145 -3.56 -5.45 -12.56
C PRO A 145 -5.08 -5.53 -12.37
N THR A 146 -5.66 -6.71 -12.60
CA THR A 146 -7.02 -7.04 -12.15
C THR A 146 -6.94 -7.67 -10.76
N ILE A 147 -7.86 -7.32 -9.87
CA ILE A 147 -7.91 -7.85 -8.49
C ILE A 147 -9.17 -8.71 -8.36
N GLU A 148 -9.02 -9.93 -7.85
CA GLU A 148 -10.11 -10.86 -7.55
C GLU A 148 -9.97 -11.35 -6.11
N TRP A 149 -11.11 -11.54 -5.43
CA TRP A 149 -11.16 -12.00 -4.04
C TRP A 149 -11.66 -13.43 -3.97
N PHE A 150 -11.14 -14.20 -3.02
CA PHE A 150 -11.47 -15.60 -2.81
C PHE A 150 -11.66 -15.89 -1.32
N GLU A 151 -12.63 -16.73 -1.00
CA GLU A 151 -12.86 -17.30 0.32
C GLU A 151 -12.44 -18.78 0.30
N GLU A 152 -11.75 -19.24 1.34
CA GLU A 152 -11.42 -20.66 1.49
C GLU A 152 -12.62 -21.41 2.10
N GLU A 153 -13.13 -22.41 1.39
CA GLU A 153 -14.27 -23.23 1.85
C GLU A 153 -13.81 -24.51 2.56
N SER A 154 -12.72 -25.08 2.08
CA SER A 154 -12.04 -26.24 2.67
C SER A 154 -10.56 -26.19 2.29
N SER A 155 -9.72 -27.05 2.90
CA SER A 155 -8.27 -27.01 2.68
C SER A 155 -7.90 -27.05 1.19
N ASN A 156 -7.32 -25.95 0.70
CA ASN A 156 -6.96 -25.72 -0.72
C ASN A 156 -8.15 -25.64 -1.70
N GLN A 157 -9.37 -25.40 -1.23
CA GLN A 157 -10.54 -25.15 -2.06
C GLN A 157 -11.02 -23.71 -1.85
N TYR A 158 -11.00 -22.94 -2.93
CA TYR A 158 -11.33 -21.52 -2.91
C TYR A 158 -12.55 -21.21 -3.77
N ARG A 159 -13.50 -20.48 -3.22
CA ARG A 159 -14.63 -19.91 -3.96
C ARG A 159 -14.37 -18.43 -4.21
N ARG A 160 -14.51 -18.02 -5.48
CA ARG A 160 -14.42 -16.60 -5.84
C ARG A 160 -15.57 -15.81 -5.20
N ILE A 161 -15.22 -14.69 -4.59
CA ILE A 161 -16.17 -13.71 -4.05
C ILE A 161 -16.65 -12.83 -5.20
N ILE A 162 -17.97 -12.72 -5.33
CA ILE A 162 -18.67 -11.87 -6.30
C ILE A 162 -19.72 -11.03 -5.56
N ASN A 163 -20.25 -10.00 -6.22
CA ASN A 163 -21.30 -9.19 -5.62
C ASN A 163 -22.57 -10.02 -5.40
N ASP A 164 -23.01 -10.10 -4.16
CA ASP A 164 -24.21 -10.82 -3.71
C ASP A 164 -24.78 -10.12 -2.46
N ASP A 165 -25.77 -10.74 -1.78
CA ASP A 165 -26.40 -10.16 -0.59
C ASP A 165 -25.46 -10.04 0.62
N ARG A 166 -24.29 -10.71 0.61
CA ARG A 166 -23.31 -10.72 1.70
C ARG A 166 -22.03 -9.95 1.37
N HIS A 167 -21.68 -9.82 0.09
CA HIS A 167 -20.40 -9.28 -0.36
C HIS A 167 -20.60 -8.15 -1.36
N LEU A 168 -19.85 -7.06 -1.16
CA LEU A 168 -19.71 -5.97 -2.12
C LEU A 168 -18.24 -5.83 -2.51
N VAL A 169 -17.92 -6.17 -3.75
CA VAL A 169 -16.62 -5.96 -4.40
C VAL A 169 -16.72 -4.72 -5.29
N GLN A 170 -16.00 -3.67 -4.91
CA GLN A 170 -15.93 -2.41 -5.64
C GLN A 170 -14.49 -2.11 -6.05
N PHE A 171 -14.31 -1.71 -7.31
CA PHE A 171 -13.03 -1.21 -7.82
C PHE A 171 -13.05 0.31 -7.78
N LEU A 172 -12.13 0.88 -7.03
CA LEU A 172 -11.95 2.32 -6.96
C LEU A 172 -10.97 2.70 -8.07
N LEU A 173 -11.46 3.50 -9.01
CA LEU A 173 -10.77 3.79 -10.27
C LEU A 173 -9.56 4.69 -10.06
#